data_AF-A0A8T3N8R9-F1
#
_entry.id   AF-A0A8T3N8R9-F1
#
_cell.length_a   1.000
_cell.length_b   1.000
_cell.length_c   1.000
_cell.angle_alpha   90.00
_cell.angle_beta   90.00
_cell.angle_gamma   90.00
#
_symmetry.space_group_name_H-M   'P 1'
#
loop_
_entity.id
_entity.type
_entity.pdbx_description
1 polymer ?
#
loop_
_entity_poly.entity_id
_entity_poly.type
_entity_poly.pdbx_seq_one_letter_code
_entity_poly.pdbx_strand_id
1 'polypeptide(L)'
;MSRLNERLRQVPPGWTDGDNLAVARLLEAHGDVPGALAAVRRRRFDLMPVFLSTYLREEGRLAALAGDTAGAISAYRHFLTLQAHPEPALQPGVDRIKVELARLLAGRGK
;
A
#
# COMPACT_ATOMS: atom_id res chain seq x y z
N MET A 1 -3.93 9.20 21.97
CA MET A 1 -4.40 8.41 20.80
C MET A 1 -5.79 8.87 20.39
N SER A 2 -5.94 9.56 19.26
CA SER A 2 -7.18 10.24 18.84
C SER A 2 -8.37 9.30 18.60
N ARG A 3 -9.57 9.72 19.02
CA ARG A 3 -10.90 9.07 18.87
C ARG A 3 -11.22 8.69 17.40
N LEU A 4 -10.57 9.35 16.44
CA LEU A 4 -10.64 9.03 15.02
C LEU A 4 -10.04 7.66 14.70
N ASN A 5 -8.85 7.35 15.23
CA ASN A 5 -8.13 6.09 14.96
C ASN A 5 -8.88 4.86 15.48
N GLU A 6 -9.68 5.04 16.54
CA GLU A 6 -10.51 3.99 17.11
C GLU A 6 -11.76 3.71 16.27
N ARG A 7 -12.45 4.76 15.78
CA ARG A 7 -13.58 4.61 14.84
C ARG A 7 -13.17 3.99 13.51
N LEU A 8 -11.94 4.23 13.06
CA LEU A 8 -11.40 3.64 11.82
C LEU A 8 -11.06 2.16 11.93
N ARG A 9 -10.99 1.60 13.15
CA ARG A 9 -10.88 0.14 13.33
C ARG A 9 -12.21 -0.58 13.12
N GLN A 10 -13.32 0.11 13.39
CA GLN A 10 -14.67 -0.40 13.19
C GLN A 10 -15.27 0.27 11.97
N VAL A 11 -14.90 -0.26 10.80
CA VAL A 11 -15.30 0.26 9.51
C VAL A 11 -16.84 0.20 9.37
N PRO A 12 -17.56 1.33 9.34
CA PRO A 12 -19.01 1.33 9.15
C PRO A 12 -19.37 0.87 7.73
N PRO A 13 -20.51 0.18 7.52
CA PRO A 13 -20.93 -0.23 6.18
C PRO A 13 -21.13 0.99 5.27
N GLY A 14 -20.27 1.16 4.26
CA GLY A 14 -20.43 2.16 3.18
C GLY A 14 -19.25 3.12 2.95
N TRP A 15 -18.27 3.19 3.87
CA TRP A 15 -17.15 4.15 3.83
C TRP A 15 -15.81 3.42 4.01
N THR A 16 -15.17 2.92 2.95
CA THR A 16 -14.05 1.98 3.16
C THR A 16 -12.83 2.10 2.27
N ASP A 17 -12.95 2.64 1.06
CA ASP A 17 -11.85 2.47 0.12
C ASP A 17 -10.89 3.68 0.13
N GLY A 18 -11.37 4.91 0.30
CA GLY A 18 -10.49 6.07 0.45
C GLY A 18 -9.92 6.27 1.87
N ASP A 19 -10.71 5.93 2.89
CA ASP A 19 -10.43 6.35 4.26
C ASP A 19 -9.16 5.71 4.81
N ASN A 20 -8.97 4.41 4.60
CA ASN A 20 -7.77 3.72 5.11
C ASN A 20 -6.46 4.21 4.46
N LEU A 21 -6.50 4.75 3.23
CA LEU A 21 -5.35 5.45 2.64
C LEU A 21 -5.05 6.77 3.38
N ALA A 22 -6.08 7.55 3.73
CA ALA A 22 -5.89 8.78 4.50
C ALA A 22 -5.35 8.48 5.91
N VAL A 23 -5.87 7.42 6.55
CA VAL A 23 -5.37 6.94 7.85
C VAL A 23 -3.92 6.51 7.77
N ALA A 24 -3.56 5.74 6.75
CA ALA A 24 -2.18 5.31 6.56
C ALA A 24 -1.22 6.50 6.44
N ARG A 25 -1.58 7.51 5.63
CA ARG A 25 -0.80 8.75 5.50
C ARG A 25 -0.66 9.50 6.82
N LEU A 26 -1.74 9.59 7.60
CA LEU A 26 -1.71 10.26 8.90
C LEU A 26 -0.78 9.53 9.89
N LEU A 27 -0.87 8.21 9.96
CA LEU A 27 -0.04 7.39 10.85
C LEU A 27 1.43 7.48 10.44
N GLU A 28 1.73 7.39 9.15
CA GLU A 28 3.09 7.54 8.64
C GLU A 28 3.67 8.93 8.93
N ALA A 29 2.89 10.01 8.75
CA ALA A 29 3.33 11.36 9.07
C ALA A 29 3.69 11.55 10.56
N HIS A 30 3.14 10.71 11.44
CA HIS A 30 3.48 10.67 12.87
C HIS A 30 4.60 9.65 13.20
N GLY A 31 5.20 9.02 12.20
CA GLY A 31 6.25 8.02 12.36
C GLY A 31 5.75 6.59 12.65
N ASP A 32 4.44 6.35 12.68
CA ASP A 32 3.86 5.02 12.91
C ASP A 32 3.75 4.24 11.59
N VAL A 33 4.89 3.80 11.07
CA VAL A 33 4.98 2.99 9.85
C VAL A 33 4.26 1.64 9.97
N PRO A 34 4.39 0.87 11.09
CA PRO A 34 3.63 -0.37 11.26
C PRO A 34 2.12 -0.15 11.28
N GLY A 35 1.63 0.90 11.96
CA GLY A 35 0.23 1.28 11.97
C GLY A 35 -0.26 1.72 10.58
N ALA A 36 0.56 2.46 9.83
CA ALA A 36 0.25 2.84 8.45
C ALA A 36 0.11 1.62 7.54
N LEU A 37 1.05 0.66 7.64
CA LEU A 37 0.99 -0.60 6.91
C LEU A 37 -0.27 -1.41 7.25
N ALA A 38 -0.61 -1.49 8.55
CA ALA A 38 -1.84 -2.14 8.99
C ALA A 38 -3.08 -1.45 8.40
N ALA A 39 -3.08 -0.12 8.30
CA ALA A 39 -4.19 0.63 7.70
C ALA A 39 -4.37 0.33 6.21
N VAL A 40 -3.32 0.36 5.38
CA VAL A 40 -3.45 0.00 3.94
C VAL A 40 -3.84 -1.45 3.70
N ARG A 41 -3.53 -2.36 4.63
CA ARG A 41 -3.96 -3.77 4.54
C ARG A 41 -5.44 -3.99 4.89
N ARG A 42 -6.09 -3.03 5.55
CA ARG A 42 -7.54 -3.04 5.81
C ARG A 42 -8.31 -2.65 4.54
N ARG A 43 -8.32 -3.53 3.55
CA ARG A 43 -9.09 -3.36 2.31
C ARG A 43 -10.25 -4.35 2.25
N ARG A 44 -11.38 -3.88 1.74
CA ARG A 44 -12.54 -4.72 1.44
C ARG A 44 -12.30 -5.48 0.14
N PHE A 45 -12.56 -6.77 0.15
CA PHE A 45 -12.42 -7.67 -1.01
C PHE A 45 -13.77 -8.18 -1.52
N ASP A 46 -14.84 -7.89 -0.78
CA ASP A 46 -16.24 -8.19 -1.09
C ASP A 46 -16.83 -7.26 -2.16
N LEU A 47 -16.16 -6.16 -2.47
CA LEU A 47 -16.47 -5.24 -3.58
C LEU A 47 -15.20 -5.02 -4.41
N MET A 48 -15.36 -4.59 -5.67
CA MET A 48 -14.23 -4.15 -6.50
C MET A 48 -13.51 -3.01 -5.76
N PRO A 49 -12.25 -3.20 -5.29
CA PRO A 49 -11.64 -2.22 -4.41
C PRO A 49 -11.37 -0.93 -5.19
N VAL A 50 -12.05 0.15 -4.84
CA VAL A 50 -11.76 1.46 -5.41
C VAL A 50 -10.33 1.82 -4.99
N PHE A 51 -9.50 2.25 -5.94
CA PHE A 51 -8.08 2.56 -5.74
C PHE A 51 -7.17 1.35 -5.43
N LEU A 52 -7.51 0.14 -5.87
CA LEU A 52 -6.67 -1.06 -5.66
C LEU A 52 -5.18 -0.83 -6.04
N SER A 53 -4.92 -0.20 -7.19
CA SER A 53 -3.56 0.11 -7.62
C SER A 53 -2.83 1.05 -6.63
N THR A 54 -3.52 2.04 -6.09
CA THR A 54 -2.97 2.92 -5.04
C THR A 54 -2.68 2.14 -3.77
N TYR A 55 -3.60 1.27 -3.32
CA TYR A 55 -3.38 0.42 -2.15
C TYR A 55 -2.16 -0.47 -2.30
N LEU A 56 -2.01 -1.16 -3.43
CA LEU A 56 -0.88 -2.06 -3.67
C LEU A 56 0.45 -1.30 -3.71
N ARG A 57 0.46 -0.10 -4.30
CA ARG A 57 1.65 0.75 -4.30
C ARG A 57 2.04 1.21 -2.90
N GLU A 58 1.09 1.71 -2.11
CA GLU A 58 1.36 2.18 -0.75
C GLU A 58 1.68 1.02 0.20
N GLU A 59 1.02 -0.13 0.07
CA GLU A 59 1.34 -1.35 0.81
C GLU A 59 2.78 -1.79 0.52
N GLY A 60 3.20 -1.84 -0.74
CA GLY A 60 4.56 -2.21 -1.10
C GLY A 60 5.60 -1.29 -0.47
N ARG A 61 5.34 0.02 -0.49
CA ARG A 61 6.23 1.05 0.06
C ARG A 61 6.32 0.98 1.59
N LEU A 62 5.17 0.93 2.26
CA LEU A 62 5.11 0.86 3.72
C LEU A 62 5.66 -0.47 4.24
N ALA A 63 5.46 -1.57 3.52
CA ALA A 63 6.07 -2.86 3.86
C ALA A 63 7.60 -2.81 3.74
N ALA A 64 8.14 -2.20 2.69
CA ALA A 64 9.58 -2.02 2.54
C ALA A 64 10.16 -1.16 3.68
N LEU A 65 9.50 -0.06 4.03
CA LEU A 65 9.89 0.80 5.16
C LEU A 65 9.83 0.07 6.51
N ALA A 66 8.84 -0.81 6.69
CA ALA A 66 8.69 -1.63 7.90
C ALA A 66 9.64 -2.83 7.95
N GLY A 67 10.46 -3.07 6.92
CA GLY A 67 11.32 -4.25 6.81
C GLY A 67 10.60 -5.55 6.41
N ASP A 68 9.30 -5.48 6.06
CA ASP A 68 8.52 -6.58 5.51
C ASP A 68 8.81 -6.76 4.01
N THR A 69 10.02 -7.24 3.70
CA THR A 69 10.49 -7.44 2.32
C THR A 69 9.60 -8.41 1.54
N ALA A 70 9.05 -9.43 2.19
CA ALA A 70 8.17 -10.41 1.54
C ALA A 70 6.83 -9.76 1.13
N GLY A 71 6.21 -9.02 2.05
CA GLY A 71 4.99 -8.28 1.80
C GLY A 71 5.19 -7.22 0.73
N ALA A 72 6.32 -6.49 0.76
CA ALA A 72 6.64 -5.46 -0.23
C ALA A 72 6.70 -6.03 -1.65
N ILE A 73 7.44 -7.13 -1.83
CA ILE A 73 7.56 -7.81 -3.13
C ILE A 73 6.21 -8.30 -3.63
N SER A 74 5.40 -8.89 -2.75
CA SER A 74 4.07 -9.40 -3.12
C SER A 74 3.17 -8.27 -3.62
N ALA A 75 3.08 -7.17 -2.88
CA ALA A 75 2.25 -6.03 -3.25
C ALA A 75 2.71 -5.36 -4.56
N TYR A 76 4.02 -5.15 -4.74
CA TYR A 76 4.56 -4.57 -5.97
C TYR A 76 4.38 -5.45 -7.20
N ARG A 77 4.53 -6.77 -7.08
CA ARG A 77 4.24 -7.69 -8.20
C ARG A 77 2.79 -7.56 -8.64
N HIS A 78 1.86 -7.54 -7.68
CA HIS A 78 0.45 -7.39 -8.00
C HIS A 78 0.15 -6.02 -8.62
N PHE A 79 0.72 -4.93 -8.10
CA PHE A 79 0.62 -3.60 -8.71
C PHE A 79 1.07 -3.62 -10.17
N LEU A 80 2.22 -4.23 -10.47
CA LEU A 80 2.77 -4.31 -11.82
C LEU A 80 1.93 -5.19 -12.75
N THR A 81 1.22 -6.20 -12.23
CA THR A 81 0.22 -6.94 -13.02
C THR A 81 -0.93 -6.04 -13.46
N LEU A 82 -1.43 -5.18 -12.58
CA LEU A 82 -2.48 -4.20 -12.95
C LEU A 82 -1.96 -3.13 -13.91
N GLN A 83 -0.65 -2.85 -13.88
CA GLN A 83 0.01 -1.83 -14.69
C GLN A 83 0.86 -2.44 -15.82
N ALA A 84 0.39 -3.53 -16.44
CA ALA A 84 1.10 -4.16 -17.56
C ALA A 84 1.21 -3.22 -18.78
N HIS A 85 0.20 -2.38 -19.00
CA HIS A 85 0.12 -1.38 -20.08
C HIS A 85 -0.31 -0.03 -19.51
N PRO A 86 0.57 0.66 -18.77
CA PRO A 86 0.22 1.92 -18.15
C PRO A 86 0.09 3.01 -19.21
N GLU A 87 -0.78 3.97 -18.97
CA GLU A 87 -0.79 5.21 -19.76
C GLU A 87 0.60 5.89 -19.71
N PRO A 88 1.02 6.60 -20.77
CA PRO A 88 2.34 7.23 -20.81
C PRO A 88 2.65 8.12 -19.59
N ALA A 89 1.63 8.81 -19.05
CA ALA A 89 1.77 9.64 -17.86
C ALA A 89 2.10 8.85 -16.58
N LEU A 90 1.72 7.57 -16.51
CA LEU A 90 1.95 6.71 -15.35
C LEU A 90 3.25 5.91 -15.46
N GLN A 91 3.83 5.81 -16.66
CA GLN A 91 5.06 5.05 -16.93
C GLN A 91 6.22 5.38 -15.97
N PRO A 92 6.54 6.66 -15.67
CA PRO A 92 7.62 6.97 -14.74
C PRO A 92 7.37 6.43 -13.32
N GLY A 93 6.10 6.37 -12.89
CA GLY A 93 5.72 5.79 -11.60
C GLY A 93 5.92 4.27 -11.59
N VAL A 94 5.53 3.59 -12.66
CA VAL A 94 5.71 2.14 -12.82
C VAL A 94 7.19 1.77 -12.84
N ASP A 95 8.02 2.53 -13.53
CA ASP A 95 9.46 2.25 -13.63
C ASP A 95 10.16 2.38 -12.28
N ARG A 96 9.77 3.35 -11.44
CA ARG A 96 10.27 3.45 -10.06
C ARG A 96 9.94 2.20 -9.25
N ILE A 97 8.72 1.66 -9.38
CA ILE A 97 8.32 0.43 -8.67
C ILE A 97 9.12 -0.78 -9.19
N LYS A 98 9.39 -0.87 -10.51
CA LYS A 98 10.24 -1.94 -11.07
C LYS A 98 11.65 -1.89 -10.50
N VAL A 99 12.25 -0.71 -10.40
CA VAL A 99 13.59 -0.52 -9.81
C VAL A 99 13.60 -0.95 -8.34
N GLU A 100 12.61 -0.51 -7.56
CA GLU A 100 12.54 -0.87 -6.14
C GLU A 100 12.32 -2.36 -5.92
N LEU A 101 11.44 -2.99 -6.72
CA LEU A 101 11.23 -4.43 -6.69
C LEU A 101 12.52 -5.20 -7.00
N ALA A 102 13.29 -4.75 -8.00
CA ALA A 102 14.57 -5.37 -8.34
C ALA A 102 15.59 -5.27 -7.18
N ARG A 103 15.65 -4.12 -6.48
CA ARG A 103 16.49 -3.94 -5.28
C ARG A 103 16.10 -4.89 -4.15
N LEU A 104 14.80 -4.99 -3.85
CA LEU A 104 14.30 -5.89 -2.81
C LEU A 104 14.59 -7.37 -3.12
N LEU A 105 14.47 -7.76 -4.39
CA LEU A 105 14.80 -9.12 -4.84
C LEU A 105 16.30 -9.43 -4.70
N ALA A 106 17.18 -8.48 -5.05
CA ALA A 106 18.62 -8.64 -4.88
C ALA A 106 19.03 -8.73 -3.40
N GLY A 107 18.35 -8.01 -2.51
CA GLY A 107 18.61 -8.02 -1.07
C GLY A 107 18.22 -9.30 -0.33
N ARG A 108 17.31 -10.13 -0.89
CA ARG A 108 16.92 -11.43 -0.29
C ARG A 108 17.92 -12.57 -0.54
N GLY A 109 18.81 -12.41 -1.52
CA GLY A 109 19.79 -13.42 -1.91
C GLY A 109 21.12 -13.32 -1.16
N LYS A 110 21.21 -12.45 -0.16
CA LYS A 110 22.40 -12.20 0.66
C LYS A 110 22.14 -12.67 2.09
#